data_AF-L1N9B4-F1
#
_entry.id   AF-L1N9B4-F1
#
_cell.length_a   1.000
_cell.length_b   1.000
_cell.length_c   1.000
_cell.angle_alpha   90.00
_cell.angle_beta   90.00
_cell.angle_gamma   90.00
#
_symmetry.space_group_name_H-M   'P 1'
#
loop_
_entity.id
_entity.type
_entity.pdbx_description
1 polymer ?
#
loop_
_entity_poly.entity_id
_entity_poly.type
_entity_poly.pdbx_seq_one_letter_code
_entity_poly.pdbx_strand_id
1 'polypeptide(L)'
;MKKQGKLSLTMLLAIGLSALLMIQCSDKDDKHLHVKGVLAGVEDSLIFALNGFTDGEIVMRDTAIITKKGAFDLMLPVDSVFSLEVIDGASDRKGEYAGFYTMAIPGEELIIEGDIRGHCTFGGSDFYRHYNEAAKVVTPFNLKMNKLAADYDKLLRQGKMNADLEDGYSQRGLELYQQREKAILAFAKSHPNSEASAALVTYLDVDSARKLIDMLSPEVRNGRMKGYFEPLITAPKIPLKQ
;
A
#
# COMPACT_ATOMS: atom_id res chain seq x y z
N MET A 1 -52.46 55.46 -15.57
CA MET A 1 -51.49 56.53 -15.92
C MET A 1 -50.32 56.47 -14.94
N LYS A 2 -49.09 56.41 -15.48
CA LYS A 2 -47.76 56.62 -14.84
C LYS A 2 -47.30 55.54 -13.83
N LYS A 3 -46.06 55.02 -13.86
CA LYS A 3 -44.97 55.00 -14.85
C LYS A 3 -43.97 53.94 -14.33
N GLN A 4 -43.32 53.26 -15.27
CA GLN A 4 -42.22 52.31 -15.05
C GLN A 4 -41.04 52.94 -14.29
N GLY A 5 -40.34 52.10 -13.52
CA GLY A 5 -38.95 52.29 -13.10
C GLY A 5 -38.25 50.93 -13.05
N LYS A 6 -37.72 50.47 -14.19
CA LYS A 6 -36.68 49.42 -14.21
C LYS A 6 -35.43 50.04 -13.57
N LEU A 7 -34.93 49.45 -12.49
CA LEU A 7 -33.54 49.66 -12.09
C LEU A 7 -32.78 48.32 -12.13
N SER A 8 -31.68 48.42 -12.87
CA SER A 8 -30.63 47.48 -13.26
C SER A 8 -30.38 46.25 -12.38
N LEU A 9 -30.37 45.10 -13.06
CA LEU A 9 -29.77 43.84 -12.65
C LEU A 9 -28.24 43.95 -12.72
N THR A 10 -27.61 44.64 -11.77
CA THR A 10 -26.16 44.55 -11.50
C THR A 10 -25.84 45.32 -10.21
N MET A 11 -25.02 44.70 -9.36
CA MET A 11 -24.35 45.23 -8.15
C MET A 11 -25.04 45.09 -6.77
N LEU A 12 -24.44 44.20 -5.95
CA LEU A 12 -24.22 44.27 -4.48
C LEU A 12 -25.49 44.25 -3.59
N LEU A 13 -25.63 43.46 -2.51
CA LEU A 13 -24.67 42.88 -1.60
C LEU A 13 -25.40 41.86 -0.69
N ALA A 14 -24.74 40.73 -0.39
CA ALA A 14 -24.78 39.95 0.86
C ALA A 14 -26.13 39.69 1.57
N ILE A 15 -26.68 38.48 1.41
CA ILE A 15 -27.46 37.81 2.46
C ILE A 15 -26.80 36.45 2.71
N GLY A 16 -26.35 36.27 3.95
CA GLY A 16 -25.42 35.24 4.39
C GLY A 16 -25.96 33.81 4.29
N LEU A 17 -25.12 32.95 3.72
CA LEU A 17 -25.27 31.50 3.79
C LEU A 17 -24.62 31.04 5.10
N SER A 18 -25.42 30.95 6.17
CA SER A 18 -24.99 30.30 7.41
C SER A 18 -24.94 28.79 7.21
N ALA A 19 -23.84 28.29 6.65
CA ALA A 19 -23.56 26.87 6.65
C ALA A 19 -23.26 26.44 8.10
N LEU A 20 -24.21 25.73 8.73
CA LEU A 20 -23.92 24.96 9.94
C LEU A 20 -22.88 23.90 9.58
N LEU A 21 -21.62 24.15 9.95
CA LEU A 21 -20.61 23.12 10.09
C LEU A 21 -21.02 22.27 11.29
N MET A 22 -21.83 21.24 11.05
CA MET A 22 -21.93 20.13 11.99
C MET A 22 -20.58 19.41 11.95
N ILE A 23 -19.70 19.77 12.89
CA ILE A 23 -18.60 18.90 13.30
C ILE A 23 -19.30 17.71 13.95
N GLN A 24 -19.62 16.69 13.15
CA GLN A 24 -19.82 15.37 13.71
C GLN A 24 -18.44 14.99 14.26
N CYS A 25 -18.31 14.99 15.58
CA CYS A 25 -17.38 14.06 16.22
C CYS A 25 -17.86 12.67 15.79
N SER A 26 -17.41 12.17 14.64
CA SER A 26 -17.36 10.74 14.47
C SER A 26 -16.35 10.26 15.50
N ASP A 27 -16.76 9.42 16.44
CA ASP A 27 -15.81 8.52 17.07
C ASP A 27 -15.01 7.91 15.91
N LYS A 28 -13.73 8.29 15.81
CA LYS A 28 -12.89 7.82 14.72
C LYS A 28 -12.79 6.31 14.95
N ASP A 29 -13.50 5.53 14.15
CA ASP A 29 -13.50 4.07 14.22
C ASP A 29 -12.05 3.59 14.01
N ASP A 30 -11.32 3.43 15.11
CA ASP A 30 -9.89 3.09 15.10
C ASP A 30 -9.66 1.58 15.09
N LYS A 31 -10.70 0.80 14.83
CA LYS A 31 -10.68 -0.68 14.82
C LYS A 31 -11.03 -1.28 13.48
N HIS A 32 -11.35 -0.45 12.48
CA HIS A 32 -11.65 -0.92 11.15
C HIS A 32 -10.95 -0.11 10.07
N LEU A 33 -10.76 -0.75 8.94
CA LEU A 33 -10.37 -0.12 7.69
C LEU A 33 -11.56 -0.25 6.73
N HIS A 34 -12.02 0.89 6.20
CA HIS A 34 -12.97 0.88 5.10
C HIS A 34 -12.21 0.68 3.78
N VAL A 35 -12.52 -0.38 3.05
CA VAL A 35 -11.90 -0.67 1.76
C VAL A 35 -12.97 -0.69 0.68
N LYS A 36 -12.78 0.10 -0.37
CA LYS A 36 -13.70 0.10 -1.52
C LYS A 36 -12.95 0.29 -2.82
N GLY A 37 -13.58 -0.10 -3.92
CA GLY A 37 -12.95 0.03 -5.22
C GLY A 37 -13.58 -0.80 -6.31
N VAL A 38 -12.93 -0.72 -7.48
CA VAL A 38 -13.24 -1.55 -8.64
C VAL A 38 -11.93 -1.97 -9.28
N LEU A 39 -11.72 -3.29 -9.39
CA LEU A 39 -10.53 -3.88 -10.00
C LEU A 39 -10.92 -4.63 -11.29
N ALA A 40 -10.23 -4.30 -12.38
CA ALA A 40 -10.27 -5.09 -13.60
C ALA A 40 -9.54 -6.43 -13.40
N GLY A 41 -9.91 -7.43 -14.20
CA GLY A 41 -9.25 -8.75 -14.20
C GLY A 41 -9.66 -9.69 -13.07
N VAL A 42 -10.56 -9.26 -12.16
CA VAL A 42 -11.13 -10.11 -11.11
C VAL A 42 -12.20 -11.03 -11.72
N GLU A 43 -12.10 -12.33 -11.47
CA GLU A 43 -13.00 -13.32 -12.05
C GLU A 43 -14.32 -13.42 -11.27
N ASP A 44 -14.25 -13.73 -9.97
CA ASP A 44 -15.44 -13.90 -9.14
C ASP A 44 -15.31 -13.42 -7.69
N SER A 45 -14.10 -13.42 -7.14
CA SER A 45 -13.87 -13.21 -5.71
C SER A 45 -12.54 -12.54 -5.45
N LEU A 46 -12.47 -11.82 -4.33
CA LEU A 46 -11.25 -11.24 -3.80
C LEU A 46 -10.99 -11.79 -2.41
N ILE A 47 -9.73 -12.04 -2.09
CA ILE A 47 -9.24 -12.36 -0.76
C ILE A 47 -8.42 -11.18 -0.26
N PHE A 48 -8.77 -10.66 0.91
CA PHE A 48 -8.03 -9.62 1.62
C PHE A 48 -7.28 -10.29 2.78
N ALA A 49 -5.98 -10.52 2.62
CA ALA A 49 -5.14 -11.18 3.61
C ALA A 49 -4.30 -10.15 4.37
N LEU A 50 -4.49 -10.08 5.69
CA LEU A 50 -3.75 -9.25 6.62
C LEU A 50 -2.62 -10.06 7.24
N ASN A 51 -1.40 -9.55 7.13
CA ASN A 51 -0.19 -10.16 7.67
C ASN A 51 0.59 -9.12 8.48
N GLY A 52 0.96 -9.45 9.71
CA GLY A 52 1.69 -8.51 10.57
C GLY A 52 1.89 -9.02 11.98
N PHE A 53 2.00 -8.08 12.91
CA PHE A 53 2.30 -8.39 14.30
C PHE A 53 1.27 -7.76 15.23
N THR A 54 0.93 -8.47 16.31
CA THR A 54 0.16 -7.94 17.43
C THR A 54 0.82 -8.44 18.70
N ASP A 55 1.19 -7.52 19.59
CA ASP A 55 1.91 -7.83 20.84
C ASP A 55 3.16 -8.71 20.65
N GLY A 56 3.85 -8.55 19.52
CA GLY A 56 5.07 -9.29 19.16
C GLY A 56 4.83 -10.65 18.50
N GLU A 57 3.58 -11.10 18.41
CA GLU A 57 3.20 -12.36 17.77
C GLU A 57 2.79 -12.15 16.31
N ILE A 58 3.09 -13.13 15.46
CA ILE A 58 2.66 -13.12 14.06
C ILE A 58 1.16 -13.33 14.01
N VAL A 59 0.46 -12.44 13.32
CA VAL A 59 -0.98 -12.52 13.10
C VAL A 59 -1.25 -12.56 11.60
N MET A 60 -2.05 -13.54 11.20
CA MET A 60 -2.58 -13.70 9.85
C MET A 60 -4.10 -13.78 9.93
N ARG A 61 -4.79 -12.96 9.15
CA ARG A 61 -6.26 -12.95 9.06
C ARG A 61 -6.63 -12.79 7.59
N ASP A 62 -7.69 -13.43 7.14
CA ASP A 62 -8.19 -13.20 5.78
C ASP A 62 -9.69 -12.92 5.76
N THR A 63 -10.14 -12.31 4.67
CA THR A 63 -11.55 -12.10 4.37
C THR A 63 -11.75 -12.29 2.88
N ALA A 64 -12.55 -13.30 2.52
CA ALA A 64 -12.95 -13.54 1.14
C ALA A 64 -14.32 -12.92 0.86
N ILE A 65 -14.44 -12.23 -0.26
CA ILE A 65 -15.71 -11.68 -0.74
C ILE A 65 -15.98 -12.10 -2.18
N ILE A 66 -17.26 -12.26 -2.51
CA ILE A 66 -17.70 -12.40 -3.89
C ILE A 66 -17.87 -10.99 -4.48
N THR A 67 -17.30 -10.76 -5.65
CA THR A 67 -17.41 -9.47 -6.35
C THR A 67 -18.37 -9.57 -7.52
N LYS A 68 -18.92 -8.43 -7.94
CA LYS A 68 -19.63 -8.31 -9.23
C LYS A 68 -18.83 -7.37 -10.10
N LYS A 69 -18.20 -7.91 -11.16
CA LYS A 69 -17.31 -7.15 -12.05
C LYS A 69 -16.16 -6.46 -11.30
N GLY A 70 -15.61 -7.13 -10.28
CA GLY A 70 -14.49 -6.61 -9.49
C GLY A 70 -14.79 -5.43 -8.58
N ALA A 71 -16.06 -5.02 -8.44
CA ALA A 71 -16.45 -3.99 -7.48
C ALA A 71 -16.59 -4.57 -6.07
N PHE A 72 -16.14 -3.80 -5.06
CA PHE A 72 -16.20 -4.14 -3.65
C PHE A 72 -16.30 -2.90 -2.76
N ASP A 73 -16.88 -3.09 -1.58
CA ASP A 73 -17.04 -2.11 -0.52
C ASP A 73 -17.23 -2.94 0.78
N LEU A 74 -16.25 -2.87 1.70
CA LEU A 74 -16.23 -3.69 2.91
C LEU A 74 -15.48 -3.00 4.05
N MET A 75 -15.83 -3.39 5.28
CA MET A 75 -15.10 -3.04 6.50
C MET A 75 -14.24 -4.22 6.93
N LEU A 76 -12.92 -4.01 7.02
CA LEU A 76 -11.99 -5.00 7.56
C LEU A 76 -11.70 -4.70 9.04
N PRO A 77 -11.73 -5.69 9.94
CA PRO A 77 -11.33 -5.50 11.33
C PRO A 77 -9.80 -5.36 11.42
N VAL A 78 -9.36 -4.15 11.78
CA VAL A 78 -7.95 -3.73 11.76
C VAL A 78 -7.68 -2.90 13.03
N ASP A 79 -7.04 -3.53 14.01
CA ASP A 79 -6.71 -2.99 15.33
C ASP A 79 -5.26 -2.50 15.46
N SER A 80 -4.40 -2.87 14.50
CA SER A 80 -3.02 -2.41 14.34
C SER A 80 -2.68 -2.24 12.85
N VAL A 81 -1.48 -1.75 12.54
CA VAL A 81 -1.03 -1.65 11.15
C VAL A 81 -0.57 -3.01 10.64
N PHE A 82 -1.17 -3.47 9.54
CA PHE A 82 -0.83 -4.72 8.87
C PHE A 82 -0.36 -4.48 7.43
N SER A 83 0.43 -5.41 6.90
CA SER A 83 0.51 -5.60 5.45
C SER A 83 -0.82 -6.17 4.97
N LEU A 84 -1.38 -5.61 3.90
CA LEU A 84 -2.59 -6.09 3.26
C LEU A 84 -2.26 -6.61 1.87
N GLU A 85 -2.53 -7.88 1.64
CA GLU A 85 -2.49 -8.50 0.33
C GLU A 85 -3.90 -8.65 -0.22
N VAL A 86 -4.09 -8.26 -1.48
CA VAL A 86 -5.37 -8.41 -2.19
C VAL A 86 -5.15 -9.37 -3.35
N ILE A 87 -5.89 -10.48 -3.36
CA ILE A 87 -5.69 -11.60 -4.28
C ILE A 87 -6.99 -11.91 -5.02
N ASP A 88 -6.91 -12.20 -6.32
CA ASP A 88 -8.01 -12.80 -7.07
C ASP A 88 -8.23 -14.26 -6.63
N GLY A 89 -9.38 -14.53 -6.00
CA GLY A 89 -9.66 -15.83 -5.41
C GLY A 89 -9.78 -16.96 -6.44
N ALA A 90 -10.14 -16.67 -7.69
CA ALA A 90 -10.19 -17.69 -8.74
C ALA A 90 -8.81 -18.13 -9.19
N SER A 91 -7.85 -17.19 -9.27
CA SER A 91 -6.44 -17.47 -9.55
C SER A 91 -5.82 -18.29 -8.41
N ASP A 92 -6.08 -17.91 -7.16
CA ASP A 92 -5.60 -18.63 -5.99
C ASP A 92 -6.05 -20.10 -5.99
N ARG A 93 -7.34 -20.36 -6.28
CA ARG A 93 -7.87 -21.74 -6.43
C ARG A 93 -7.21 -22.55 -7.56
N LYS A 94 -6.61 -21.88 -8.55
CA LYS A 94 -5.86 -22.49 -9.65
C LYS A 94 -4.36 -22.65 -9.32
N GLY A 95 -3.92 -22.19 -8.16
CA GLY A 95 -2.49 -22.14 -7.79
C GLY A 95 -1.71 -21.06 -8.53
N GLU A 96 -2.41 -20.02 -9.03
CA GLU A 96 -1.83 -18.90 -9.76
C GLU A 96 -1.88 -17.63 -8.91
N TYR A 97 -0.79 -16.86 -8.87
CA TYR A 97 -0.77 -15.58 -8.19
C TYR A 97 -1.31 -14.47 -9.11
N ALA A 98 -2.36 -13.79 -8.66
CA ALA A 98 -2.84 -12.54 -9.23
C ALA A 98 -3.27 -11.62 -8.08
N GLY A 99 -2.44 -10.63 -7.75
CA GLY A 99 -2.68 -9.77 -6.61
C GLY A 99 -1.60 -8.71 -6.41
N PHE A 100 -1.79 -7.90 -5.38
CA PHE A 100 -0.87 -6.85 -4.99
C PHE A 100 -0.86 -6.65 -3.47
N TYR A 101 0.20 -6.00 -2.98
CA TYR A 101 0.35 -5.60 -1.59
C TYR A 101 0.06 -4.11 -1.41
N THR A 102 -0.50 -3.77 -0.26
CA THR A 102 -0.70 -2.43 0.28
C THR A 102 -0.65 -2.49 1.82
N MET A 103 -1.12 -1.45 2.50
CA MET A 103 -1.20 -1.40 3.96
C MET A 103 -2.64 -1.40 4.43
N ALA A 104 -2.90 -2.08 5.54
CA ALA A 104 -4.14 -1.90 6.30
C ALA A 104 -3.88 -1.00 7.51
N ILE A 105 -4.54 0.16 7.52
CA ILE A 105 -4.37 1.17 8.56
C ILE A 105 -5.68 1.34 9.33
N PRO A 106 -5.68 1.21 10.68
CA PRO A 106 -6.87 1.43 11.48
C PRO A 106 -7.43 2.85 11.32
N GLY A 107 -8.76 2.94 11.12
CA GLY A 107 -9.51 4.18 11.00
C GLY A 107 -9.24 5.00 9.74
N GLU A 108 -8.79 4.34 8.67
CA GLU A 108 -8.61 4.96 7.37
C GLU A 108 -9.63 4.45 6.35
N GLU A 109 -9.74 5.17 5.23
CA GLU A 109 -10.46 4.73 4.04
C GLU A 109 -9.47 4.48 2.90
N LEU A 110 -9.45 3.26 2.39
CA LEU A 110 -8.69 2.84 1.22
C LEU A 110 -9.60 2.77 0.00
N ILE A 111 -9.28 3.55 -1.04
CA ILE A 111 -9.87 3.43 -2.36
C ILE A 111 -8.85 2.78 -3.30
N ILE A 112 -9.24 1.70 -3.98
CA ILE A 112 -8.38 0.99 -4.93
C ILE A 112 -9.00 0.99 -6.32
N GLU A 113 -8.22 1.36 -7.31
CA GLU A 113 -8.58 1.30 -8.72
C GLU A 113 -7.42 0.70 -9.53
N GLY A 114 -7.74 -0.04 -10.58
CA GLY A 114 -6.72 -0.59 -11.47
C GLY A 114 -7.05 -1.99 -11.98
N ASP A 115 -6.00 -2.79 -12.20
CA ASP A 115 -6.08 -4.17 -12.67
C ASP A 115 -5.38 -5.10 -11.67
N ILE A 116 -6.05 -6.19 -11.27
CA ILE A 116 -5.55 -7.13 -10.25
C ILE A 116 -4.24 -7.84 -10.66
N ARG A 117 -3.95 -7.93 -11.95
CA ARG A 117 -2.69 -8.47 -12.51
C ARG A 117 -1.73 -7.37 -12.97
N GLY A 118 -2.18 -6.13 -12.93
CA GLY A 118 -1.48 -4.98 -13.49
C GLY A 118 -1.13 -3.94 -12.44
N HIS A 119 -1.31 -2.68 -12.82
CA HIS A 119 -1.07 -1.55 -11.93
C HIS A 119 -2.34 -1.20 -11.17
N CYS A 120 -2.18 -0.91 -9.87
CA CYS A 120 -3.21 -0.36 -9.02
C CYS A 120 -2.76 1.00 -8.48
N THR A 121 -3.71 1.90 -8.31
CA THR A 121 -3.54 3.20 -7.64
C THR A 121 -4.31 3.21 -6.33
N PHE A 122 -3.76 3.92 -5.34
CA PHE A 122 -4.32 4.01 -3.99
C PHE A 122 -4.80 5.43 -3.70
N GLY A 123 -6.04 5.54 -3.22
CA GLY A 123 -6.68 6.79 -2.84
C GLY A 123 -7.41 6.67 -1.50
N GLY A 124 -8.34 7.60 -1.24
CA GLY A 124 -9.04 7.72 0.03
C GLY A 124 -8.31 8.66 0.98
N SER A 125 -8.04 8.20 2.20
CA SER A 125 -7.38 8.96 3.26
C SER A 125 -6.01 9.55 2.88
N ASP A 126 -5.56 10.54 3.67
CA ASP A 126 -4.26 11.20 3.51
C ASP A 126 -3.09 10.20 3.50
N PHE A 127 -3.15 9.19 4.36
CA PHE A 127 -2.17 8.10 4.37
C PHE A 127 -2.06 7.45 2.99
N TYR A 128 -3.19 7.03 2.39
CA TYR A 128 -3.17 6.27 1.13
C TYR A 128 -2.78 7.13 -0.07
N ARG A 129 -3.11 8.42 -0.06
CA ARG A 129 -2.61 9.35 -1.09
C ARG A 129 -1.10 9.50 -1.02
N HIS A 130 -0.52 9.58 0.18
CA HIS A 130 0.94 9.58 0.35
C HIS A 130 1.56 8.20 0.04
N TYR A 131 0.87 7.10 0.39
CA TYR A 131 1.30 5.75 0.06
C TYR A 131 1.36 5.53 -1.44
N ASN A 132 0.42 6.07 -2.21
CA ASN A 132 0.46 6.02 -3.66
C ASN A 132 1.71 6.69 -4.24
N GLU A 133 2.15 7.83 -3.68
CA GLU A 133 3.40 8.46 -4.08
C GLU A 133 4.63 7.64 -3.68
N ALA A 134 4.62 7.06 -2.47
CA ALA A 134 5.68 6.15 -2.02
C ALA A 134 5.76 4.89 -2.89
N ALA A 135 4.62 4.31 -3.29
CA ALA A 135 4.55 3.13 -4.14
C ALA A 135 5.21 3.36 -5.50
N LYS A 136 5.02 4.55 -6.10
CA LYS A 136 5.68 4.93 -7.37
C LYS A 136 7.22 4.89 -7.30
N VAL A 137 7.81 5.07 -6.11
CA VAL A 137 9.26 4.95 -5.92
C VAL A 137 9.73 3.52 -6.17
N VAL A 138 8.96 2.52 -5.74
CA VAL A 138 9.36 1.10 -5.79
C VAL A 138 8.81 0.36 -7.02
N THR A 139 7.69 0.80 -7.60
CA THR A 139 7.04 0.13 -8.73
C THR A 139 8.00 -0.19 -9.89
N PRO A 140 8.83 0.75 -10.39
CA PRO A 140 9.73 0.45 -11.51
C PRO A 140 10.75 -0.64 -11.20
N PHE A 141 11.21 -0.73 -9.95
CA PHE A 141 12.16 -1.75 -9.51
C PHE A 141 11.48 -3.11 -9.35
N ASN A 142 10.28 -3.13 -8.77
CA ASN A 142 9.51 -4.36 -8.63
C ASN A 142 9.16 -4.96 -9.99
N LEU A 143 8.77 -4.15 -10.99
CA LEU A 143 8.54 -4.62 -12.36
C LEU A 143 9.80 -5.23 -13.00
N LYS A 144 10.97 -4.61 -12.79
CA LYS A 144 12.25 -5.13 -13.28
C LYS A 144 12.64 -6.43 -12.58
N MET A 145 12.44 -6.53 -11.27
CA MET A 145 12.71 -7.75 -10.49
C MET A 145 11.78 -8.89 -10.89
N ASN A 146 10.48 -8.64 -11.04
CA ASN A 146 9.52 -9.64 -11.49
C ASN A 146 9.87 -10.16 -12.89
N LYS A 147 10.26 -9.27 -13.80
CA LYS A 147 10.74 -9.66 -15.13
C LYS A 147 12.02 -10.50 -15.04
N LEU A 148 12.98 -10.10 -14.20
CA LEU A 148 14.22 -10.84 -14.00
C LEU A 148 13.94 -12.26 -13.47
N ALA A 149 13.06 -12.40 -12.47
CA ALA A 149 12.64 -13.68 -11.91
C ALA A 149 11.94 -14.56 -12.97
N ALA A 150 11.01 -14.00 -13.74
CA ALA A 150 10.32 -14.75 -14.79
C ALA A 150 11.26 -15.24 -15.89
N ASP A 151 12.24 -14.41 -16.29
CA ASP A 151 13.25 -14.79 -17.28
C ASP A 151 14.20 -15.87 -16.72
N TYR A 152 14.56 -15.80 -15.42
CA TYR A 152 15.33 -16.83 -14.71
C TYR A 152 14.59 -18.18 -14.66
N ASP A 153 13.34 -18.18 -14.20
CA ASP A 153 12.50 -19.38 -14.10
C ASP A 153 12.29 -20.06 -15.46
N LYS A 154 12.17 -19.25 -16.52
CA LYS A 154 12.07 -19.76 -17.89
C LYS A 154 13.35 -20.51 -18.31
N LEU A 155 14.53 -20.00 -17.97
CA LEU A 155 15.79 -20.68 -18.27
C LEU A 155 15.94 -21.97 -17.46
N LEU A 156 15.56 -21.96 -16.18
CA LEU A 156 15.54 -23.14 -15.33
C LEU A 156 14.64 -24.24 -15.90
N ARG A 157 13.39 -23.91 -16.25
CA ARG A 157 12.44 -24.88 -16.86
C ARG A 157 12.92 -25.44 -18.20
N GLN A 158 13.76 -24.69 -18.92
CA GLN A 158 14.34 -25.13 -20.18
C GLN A 158 15.63 -25.93 -20.02
N GLY A 159 16.15 -26.11 -18.79
CA GLY A 159 17.44 -26.74 -18.54
C GLY A 159 18.62 -25.97 -19.13
N LYS A 160 18.47 -24.65 -19.33
CA LYS A 160 19.48 -23.78 -19.97
C LYS A 160 20.29 -22.96 -18.97
N MET A 161 20.02 -23.11 -17.67
CA MET A 161 20.77 -22.42 -16.63
C MET A 161 22.17 -23.04 -16.49
N ASN A 162 23.18 -22.19 -16.37
CA ASN A 162 24.55 -22.57 -16.03
C ASN A 162 25.12 -21.56 -15.01
N ALA A 163 26.30 -21.84 -14.47
CA ALA A 163 26.90 -21.02 -13.42
C ALA A 163 27.10 -19.55 -13.84
N ASP A 164 27.59 -19.29 -15.05
CA ASP A 164 27.82 -17.91 -15.53
C ASP A 164 26.50 -17.12 -15.64
N LEU A 165 25.42 -17.76 -16.09
CA LEU A 165 24.09 -17.15 -16.12
C LEU A 165 23.57 -16.91 -14.70
N GLU A 166 23.71 -17.88 -13.81
CA GLU A 166 23.28 -17.76 -12.42
C GLU A 166 23.96 -16.58 -11.71
N ASP A 167 25.28 -16.44 -11.87
CA ASP A 167 26.04 -15.31 -11.34
C ASP A 167 25.58 -13.99 -11.95
N GLY A 168 25.36 -13.94 -13.27
CA GLY A 168 24.86 -12.76 -13.96
C GLY A 168 23.46 -12.32 -13.50
N TYR A 169 22.56 -13.27 -13.24
CA TYR A 169 21.23 -12.97 -12.69
C TYR A 169 21.33 -12.50 -11.24
N SER A 170 22.19 -13.10 -10.43
CA SER A 170 22.44 -12.71 -9.04
C SER A 170 22.99 -11.29 -8.94
N GLN A 171 23.97 -10.93 -9.77
CA GLN A 171 24.52 -9.57 -9.84
C GLN A 171 23.47 -8.55 -10.23
N ARG A 172 22.68 -8.82 -11.29
CA ARG A 172 21.59 -7.92 -11.72
C ARG A 172 20.51 -7.77 -10.65
N GLY A 173 20.20 -8.85 -9.92
CA GLY A 173 19.28 -8.82 -8.79
C GLY A 173 19.79 -7.90 -7.67
N LEU A 174 21.07 -8.05 -7.30
CA LEU A 174 21.72 -7.22 -6.29
C LEU A 174 21.77 -5.73 -6.70
N GLU A 175 22.10 -5.44 -7.96
CA GLU A 175 22.10 -4.07 -8.48
C GLU A 175 20.70 -3.44 -8.42
N LEU A 176 19.66 -4.17 -8.82
CA LEU A 176 18.27 -3.69 -8.73
C LEU A 176 17.85 -3.45 -7.28
N TYR A 177 18.26 -4.33 -6.37
CA TYR A 177 18.02 -4.17 -4.93
C TYR A 177 18.67 -2.90 -4.40
N GLN A 178 19.97 -2.68 -4.66
CA GLN A 178 20.70 -1.49 -4.20
C GLN A 178 20.13 -0.19 -4.78
N GLN A 179 19.69 -0.20 -6.04
CA GLN A 179 19.02 0.96 -6.64
C GLN A 179 17.67 1.25 -5.96
N ARG A 180 16.89 0.21 -5.64
CA ARG A 180 15.63 0.35 -4.91
C ARG A 180 15.87 0.88 -3.50
N GLU A 181 16.83 0.32 -2.76
CA GLU A 181 17.23 0.78 -1.42
C GLU A 181 17.57 2.28 -1.46
N LYS A 182 18.45 2.70 -2.37
CA LYS A 182 18.84 4.11 -2.51
C LYS A 182 17.64 5.01 -2.78
N ALA A 183 16.71 4.59 -3.64
CA ALA A 183 15.51 5.35 -3.96
C ALA A 183 14.57 5.49 -2.74
N ILE A 184 14.37 4.40 -2.00
CA ILE A 184 13.57 4.38 -0.76
C ILE A 184 14.18 5.31 0.29
N LEU A 185 15.48 5.20 0.56
CA LEU A 185 16.16 6.05 1.55
C LEU A 185 16.12 7.53 1.16
N ALA A 186 16.25 7.85 -0.13
CA ALA A 186 16.12 9.22 -0.61
C ALA A 186 14.69 9.78 -0.41
N PHE A 187 13.66 8.95 -0.63
CA PHE A 187 12.27 9.33 -0.38
C PHE A 187 11.99 9.55 1.11
N ALA A 188 12.43 8.63 1.98
CA ALA A 188 12.25 8.75 3.42
C ALA A 188 12.93 10.01 3.98
N LYS A 189 14.14 10.33 3.49
CA LYS A 189 14.86 11.54 3.87
C LYS A 189 14.13 12.84 3.49
N SER A 190 13.40 12.87 2.37
CA SER A 190 12.61 14.04 1.96
C SER A 190 11.22 14.08 2.56
N HIS A 191 10.73 12.97 3.12
CA HIS A 191 9.41 12.84 3.74
C HIS A 191 9.48 12.19 5.13
N PRO A 192 10.24 12.75 6.10
CA PRO A 192 10.42 12.14 7.42
C PRO A 192 9.14 12.11 8.26
N ASN A 193 8.16 12.97 7.94
CA ASN A 193 6.87 13.08 8.63
C ASN A 193 5.78 12.21 8.00
N SER A 194 6.09 11.48 6.92
CA SER A 194 5.12 10.65 6.22
C SER A 194 5.15 9.22 6.74
N GLU A 195 4.02 8.73 7.26
CA GLU A 195 3.84 7.32 7.61
C GLU A 195 4.02 6.39 6.39
N ALA A 196 3.74 6.87 5.18
CA ALA A 196 3.99 6.13 3.94
C ALA A 196 5.49 5.85 3.72
N SER A 197 6.39 6.70 4.22
CA SER A 197 7.83 6.41 4.23
C SER A 197 8.15 5.18 5.09
N ALA A 198 7.48 5.04 6.24
CA ALA A 198 7.65 3.88 7.11
C ALA A 198 7.16 2.59 6.45
N ALA A 199 6.09 2.64 5.65
CA ALA A 199 5.58 1.46 4.96
C ALA A 199 6.60 0.81 3.99
N LEU A 200 7.57 1.58 3.49
CA LEU A 200 8.60 1.10 2.57
C LEU A 200 9.64 0.17 3.21
N VAL A 201 9.64 0.00 4.55
CA VAL A 201 10.58 -0.93 5.24
C VAL A 201 10.46 -2.37 4.74
N THR A 202 9.29 -2.78 4.22
CA THR A 202 9.06 -4.14 3.70
C THR A 202 9.94 -4.49 2.50
N TYR A 203 10.53 -3.49 1.83
CA TYR A 203 11.37 -3.69 0.66
C TYR A 203 12.86 -3.74 0.97
N LEU A 204 13.23 -3.62 2.26
CA LEU A 204 14.58 -3.45 2.75
C LEU A 204 15.00 -4.62 3.63
N ASP A 205 16.30 -4.91 3.63
CA ASP A 205 16.93 -5.71 4.67
C ASP A 205 16.90 -4.99 6.03
N VAL A 206 17.23 -5.73 7.09
CA VAL A 206 17.17 -5.23 8.47
C VAL A 206 18.02 -3.98 8.69
N ASP A 207 19.24 -3.95 8.14
CA ASP A 207 20.16 -2.82 8.36
C ASP A 207 19.67 -1.56 7.64
N SER A 208 19.13 -1.72 6.44
CA SER A 208 18.56 -0.64 5.63
C SER A 208 17.23 -0.16 6.19
N ALA A 209 16.39 -1.07 6.71
CA ALA A 209 15.16 -0.73 7.43
C ALA A 209 15.46 0.10 8.69
N ARG A 210 16.50 -0.25 9.47
CA ARG A 210 16.96 0.57 10.61
C ARG A 210 17.36 1.97 10.18
N LYS A 211 18.18 2.09 9.12
CA LYS A 211 18.55 3.41 8.56
C LYS A 211 17.32 4.22 8.15
N LEU A 212 16.34 3.61 7.51
CA LEU A 212 15.09 4.27 7.16
C LEU A 212 14.37 4.80 8.39
N ILE A 213 14.19 3.95 9.41
CA ILE A 213 13.49 4.30 10.66
C ILE A 213 14.19 5.46 11.38
N ASP A 214 15.53 5.50 11.36
CA ASP A 214 16.32 6.59 11.94
C ASP A 214 16.13 7.93 11.22
N MET A 215 15.75 7.91 9.93
CA MET A 215 15.42 9.11 9.16
C MET A 215 14.00 9.63 9.45
N LEU A 216 13.11 8.80 10.03
CA LEU A 216 11.74 9.20 10.33
C LEU A 216 11.69 10.14 11.54
N SER A 217 10.72 11.05 11.49
CA SER A 217 10.36 11.93 12.59
C SER A 217 9.96 11.15 13.85
N PRO A 218 10.12 11.73 15.06
CA PRO A 218 9.66 11.11 16.30
C PRO A 218 8.18 10.74 16.27
N GLU A 219 7.34 11.53 15.60
CA GLU A 219 5.89 11.31 15.49
C GLU A 219 5.59 10.03 14.71
N VAL A 220 6.25 9.80 13.57
CA VAL A 220 6.07 8.57 12.79
C VAL A 220 6.72 7.38 13.51
N ARG A 221 7.91 7.56 14.09
CA ARG A 221 8.67 6.49 14.75
C ARG A 221 7.97 5.96 16.00
N ASN A 222 7.32 6.84 16.75
CA ASN A 222 6.61 6.47 17.99
C ASN A 222 5.10 6.36 17.80
N GLY A 223 4.59 6.61 16.59
CA GLY A 223 3.18 6.53 16.24
C GLY A 223 2.72 5.12 15.88
N ARG A 224 1.56 5.03 15.23
CA ARG A 224 0.89 3.75 14.90
C ARG A 224 1.69 2.82 13.99
N MET A 225 2.62 3.35 13.19
CA MET A 225 3.50 2.54 12.33
C MET A 225 4.53 1.73 13.11
N LYS A 226 4.81 2.09 14.37
CA LYS A 226 5.85 1.43 15.19
C LYS A 226 5.63 -0.07 15.31
N GLY A 227 4.41 -0.50 15.63
CA GLY A 227 4.07 -1.92 15.76
C GLY A 227 4.25 -2.73 14.49
N TYR A 228 4.24 -2.07 13.32
CA TYR A 228 4.48 -2.70 12.03
C TYR A 228 5.98 -2.93 11.76
N PHE A 229 6.83 -1.91 11.96
CA PHE A 229 8.24 -2.01 11.56
C PHE A 229 9.19 -2.51 12.67
N GLU A 230 8.86 -2.32 13.95
CA GLU A 230 9.76 -2.67 15.04
C GLU A 230 10.04 -4.18 15.10
N PRO A 231 9.05 -5.08 14.97
CA PRO A 231 9.29 -6.53 14.92
C PRO A 231 10.22 -6.92 13.76
N LEU A 232 10.11 -6.26 12.61
CA LEU A 232 10.94 -6.55 11.42
C LEU A 232 12.43 -6.28 11.66
N ILE A 233 12.78 -5.35 12.55
CA ILE A 233 14.17 -4.99 12.83
C ILE A 233 14.71 -5.52 14.16
N THR A 234 13.84 -6.10 14.98
CA THR A 234 14.17 -6.66 16.31
C THR A 234 14.05 -8.18 16.36
N ALA A 235 13.32 -8.81 15.42
CA ALA A 235 13.21 -10.25 15.35
C ALA A 235 14.61 -10.90 15.29
N PRO A 236 14.86 -11.93 16.12
CA PRO A 236 16.12 -12.65 16.07
C PRO A 236 16.32 -13.25 14.68
N LYS A 237 17.53 -13.13 14.12
CA LYS A 237 17.89 -13.77 12.86
C LYS A 237 17.58 -15.25 12.98
N ILE A 238 16.57 -15.75 12.27
CA ILE A 238 16.34 -17.19 12.16
C ILE A 238 17.57 -17.73 11.43
N PRO A 239 18.42 -18.56 12.05
CA PRO A 239 19.51 -19.18 11.32
C PRO A 239 18.88 -20.06 10.24
N LEU A 240 19.09 -19.68 8.98
CA LEU A 240 18.81 -20.58 7.86
C LEU A 240 19.61 -21.85 8.15
N LYS A 241 18.90 -22.96 8.38
CA LYS A 241 19.55 -24.27 8.41
C LYS A 241 20.22 -24.44 7.06
N GLN A 242 21.56 -24.48 7.09
CA GLN A 242 22.39 -24.91 5.97
C GLN A 242 22.09 -26.36 5.62
#